data_AF-A0A497AP28-F1
#
_entry.id   AF-A0A497AP28-F1
#
_cell.length_a   1.000
_cell.length_b   1.000
_cell.length_c   1.000
_cell.angle_alpha   90.00
_cell.angle_beta   90.00
_cell.angle_gamma   90.00
#
_symmetry.space_group_name_H-M   'P 1'
#
loop_
_entity.id
_entity.type
_entity.pdbx_description
1 polymer ?
#
loop_
_entity_poly.entity_id
_entity_poly.type
_entity_poly.pdbx_seq_one_letter_code
_entity_poly.pdbx_strand_id
1 'polypeptide(L)'
;MLDVPQLVEKVYSLEEDESLWVEVGSKGEQEALKMRIWRFLKKFKGEYDLVISMRAQQGKHYVVLRKCTYKCFKVKPDGSREEVDLRLAKLRKQMQADGLSAEEIEAILSKAKE
;
A
#
# COMPACT_ATOMS: atom_id res chain seq x y z
N MET A 1 -7.55 3.16 -23.42
CA MET A 1 -6.88 2.19 -22.51
C MET A 1 -6.24 2.99 -21.38
N LEU A 2 -6.63 2.77 -20.12
CA LEU A 2 -6.04 3.49 -18.98
C LEU A 2 -4.56 3.10 -18.81
N ASP A 3 -3.69 4.10 -18.69
CA ASP A 3 -2.25 3.93 -18.53
C ASP A 3 -1.89 3.77 -17.04
N VAL A 4 -1.38 2.60 -16.69
CA VAL A 4 -1.16 2.21 -15.28
C VAL A 4 0.01 2.98 -14.64
N PRO A 5 1.18 3.12 -15.29
CA PRO A 5 2.24 4.03 -14.85
C PRO A 5 1.72 5.43 -14.45
N GLN A 6 0.99 6.10 -15.34
CA GLN A 6 0.45 7.44 -15.06
C GLN A 6 -0.55 7.46 -13.90
N LEU A 7 -1.38 6.43 -13.76
CA LEU A 7 -2.29 6.32 -12.62
C LEU A 7 -1.53 6.20 -11.30
N VAL A 8 -0.47 5.40 -11.28
CA VAL A 8 0.36 5.20 -10.08
C VAL A 8 1.13 6.48 -9.74
N GLU A 9 1.74 7.14 -10.73
CA GLU A 9 2.41 8.44 -10.53
C GLU A 9 1.45 9.50 -9.99
N LYS A 10 0.23 9.58 -10.55
CA LYS A 10 -0.81 10.49 -10.03
C LYS A 10 -1.12 10.21 -8.57
N VAL A 11 -1.30 8.94 -8.18
CA VAL A 11 -1.54 8.59 -6.77
C VAL A 11 -0.36 9.00 -5.90
N TYR A 12 0.88 8.88 -6.37
CA TYR A 12 2.05 9.34 -5.62
C TYR A 12 2.17 10.87 -5.51
N SER A 13 1.50 11.62 -6.39
CA SER A 13 1.42 13.09 -6.29
C SER A 13 0.30 13.61 -5.39
N LEU A 14 -0.64 12.75 -4.97
CA LEU A 14 -1.74 13.10 -4.06
C LEU A 14 -1.26 13.31 -2.62
N GLU A 15 -2.05 14.01 -1.80
CA GLU A 15 -1.83 14.06 -0.35
C GLU A 15 -2.13 12.70 0.32
N GLU A 16 -1.68 12.48 1.56
CA GLU A 16 -1.77 11.18 2.25
C GLU A 16 -3.20 10.65 2.44
N ASP A 17 -4.18 11.53 2.61
CA ASP A 17 -5.59 11.16 2.80
C ASP A 17 -6.43 11.22 1.51
N GLU A 18 -5.80 11.60 0.40
CA GLU A 18 -6.48 11.71 -0.88
C GLU A 18 -6.59 10.36 -1.60
N SER A 19 -7.69 10.22 -2.34
CA SER A 19 -7.99 9.01 -3.10
C SER A 19 -8.24 9.35 -4.56
N LEU A 20 -7.58 8.63 -5.47
CA LEU A 20 -7.87 8.67 -6.90
C LEU A 20 -9.00 7.70 -7.21
N TRP A 21 -10.12 8.23 -7.71
CA TRP A 21 -11.27 7.44 -8.17
C TRP A 21 -11.20 7.26 -9.68
N VAL A 22 -11.11 6.01 -10.12
CA VAL A 22 -11.08 5.66 -11.55
C VAL A 22 -12.38 4.96 -11.92
N GLU A 23 -13.26 5.67 -12.62
CA GLU A 23 -14.51 5.11 -13.15
C GLU A 23 -14.19 4.10 -14.28
N VAL A 24 -14.87 2.97 -14.27
CA VAL A 24 -14.81 1.92 -15.28
C VAL A 24 -16.23 1.46 -15.63
N GLY A 25 -16.40 0.86 -16.81
CA GLY A 25 -17.71 0.54 -17.37
C GLY A 25 -18.37 -0.70 -16.76
N SER A 26 -17.62 -1.55 -16.05
CA SER A 26 -18.17 -2.79 -15.49
C SER A 26 -17.34 -3.34 -14.33
N LYS A 27 -17.93 -4.28 -13.58
CA LYS A 27 -17.20 -5.07 -12.57
C LYS A 27 -16.01 -5.84 -13.17
N GLY A 28 -16.16 -6.40 -14.37
CA GLY A 28 -15.06 -7.11 -15.05
C GLY A 28 -13.89 -6.18 -15.37
N GLU A 29 -14.18 -4.93 -15.75
CA GLU A 29 -13.15 -3.91 -15.94
C GLU A 29 -12.48 -3.48 -14.62
N GLN A 30 -13.21 -3.45 -13.50
CA GLN A 30 -12.60 -3.19 -12.17
C GLN A 30 -11.56 -4.25 -11.85
N GLU A 31 -11.91 -5.52 -12.01
CA GLU A 31 -11.01 -6.65 -11.71
C GLU A 31 -9.81 -6.65 -12.65
N ALA A 32 -10.03 -6.41 -13.95
CA ALA A 32 -8.96 -6.29 -14.93
C ALA A 32 -8.00 -5.13 -14.60
N LEU A 33 -8.53 -3.96 -14.25
CA LEU A 33 -7.72 -2.79 -13.89
C LEU A 33 -6.95 -3.03 -12.58
N LYS A 34 -7.61 -3.57 -11.54
CA LYS A 34 -6.96 -3.97 -10.28
C LYS A 34 -5.79 -4.92 -10.54
N MET A 35 -5.99 -5.96 -11.36
CA MET A 35 -4.94 -6.94 -11.67
C MET A 35 -3.78 -6.31 -12.45
N ARG A 36 -4.06 -5.39 -13.38
CA ARG A 36 -3.03 -4.65 -14.11
C ARG A 36 -2.20 -3.76 -13.17
N ILE A 37 -2.85 -3.02 -12.27
CA ILE A 37 -2.17 -2.19 -11.26
C ILE A 37 -1.33 -3.06 -10.33
N TRP A 38 -1.88 -4.16 -9.81
CA TRP A 38 -1.13 -5.08 -8.94
C TRP A 38 0.09 -5.71 -9.63
N ARG A 39 -0.03 -6.12 -10.90
CA ARG A 39 1.10 -6.63 -11.69
C ARG A 39 2.17 -5.58 -11.94
N PHE A 40 1.77 -4.33 -12.13
CA PHE A 40 2.71 -3.21 -12.27
C PHE A 40 3.43 -2.96 -10.94
N LEU A 41 2.71 -2.84 -9.83
CA LEU A 41 3.28 -2.60 -8.50
C LEU A 41 4.28 -3.69 -8.10
N LYS A 42 4.05 -4.96 -8.46
CA LYS A 42 5.03 -6.04 -8.25
C LYS A 42 6.39 -5.81 -8.91
N LYS A 43 6.43 -5.07 -10.03
CA LYS A 43 7.66 -4.77 -10.78
C LYS A 43 8.20 -3.37 -10.46
N PHE A 44 7.33 -2.48 -10.01
CA PHE A 44 7.67 -1.13 -9.62
C PHE A 44 8.48 -1.18 -8.32
N LYS A 45 9.73 -0.70 -8.35
CA LYS A 45 10.60 -0.64 -7.17
C LYS A 45 10.26 0.53 -6.22
N GLY A 46 9.22 1.30 -6.52
CA GLY A 46 8.71 2.33 -5.61
C GLY A 46 8.14 1.73 -4.34
N GLU A 47 8.01 2.57 -3.31
CA GLU A 47 7.48 2.15 -2.01
C GLU A 47 6.06 1.56 -2.18
N TYR A 48 5.70 0.49 -1.47
CA TYR A 48 4.50 -0.31 -1.74
C TYR A 48 3.23 0.25 -1.07
N ASP A 49 3.18 1.56 -0.88
CA ASP A 49 2.19 2.18 0.00
C ASP A 49 0.97 2.61 -0.79
N LEU A 50 0.37 1.67 -1.52
CA LEU A 50 -0.83 1.91 -2.34
C LEU A 50 -1.92 0.88 -2.04
N VAL A 51 -3.08 1.35 -1.58
CA VAL A 51 -4.26 0.53 -1.36
C VAL A 51 -5.16 0.60 -2.58
N ILE A 52 -5.56 -0.58 -3.10
CA ILE A 52 -6.48 -0.73 -4.23
C ILE A 52 -7.83 -1.24 -3.71
N SER A 53 -8.87 -0.41 -3.80
CA SER A 53 -10.24 -0.79 -3.43
C SER A 53 -11.16 -0.80 -4.66
N MET A 54 -12.10 -1.75 -4.70
CA MET A 54 -13.16 -1.74 -5.72
C MET A 54 -14.44 -1.22 -5.07
N ARG A 55 -15.07 -0.21 -5.67
CA ARG A 55 -16.30 0.42 -5.16
C ARG A 55 -17.37 0.43 -6.25
N ALA A 56 -18.62 0.26 -5.86
CA ALA A 56 -19.77 0.48 -6.73
C ALA A 56 -20.60 1.61 -6.11
N GLN A 57 -20.87 2.66 -6.89
CA GLN A 57 -21.63 3.83 -6.43
C GLN A 57 -22.57 4.29 -7.55
N GLN A 58 -23.86 4.41 -7.24
CA GLN A 58 -24.90 4.86 -8.19
C GLN A 58 -24.91 4.10 -9.53
N GLY A 59 -24.71 2.78 -9.51
CA GLY A 59 -24.68 1.94 -10.72
C GLY A 59 -23.39 2.03 -11.53
N LYS A 60 -22.42 2.83 -11.08
CA LYS A 60 -21.09 2.97 -11.69
C LYS A 60 -20.05 2.18 -10.91
N HIS A 61 -19.02 1.75 -11.61
CA HIS A 61 -17.94 0.93 -11.08
C HIS A 61 -16.66 1.77 -10.96
N TYR A 62 -16.01 1.72 -9.80
CA TYR A 62 -14.80 2.48 -9.50
C TYR A 62 -13.65 1.59 -9.00
N VAL A 63 -12.44 1.85 -9.48
CA VAL A 63 -11.22 1.43 -8.80
C VAL A 63 -10.69 2.64 -8.04
N VAL A 64 -10.62 2.54 -6.71
CA VAL A 64 -10.14 3.60 -5.83
C VAL A 64 -8.72 3.27 -5.41
N LEU A 65 -7.80 4.18 -5.70
CA LEU A 65 -6.39 4.09 -5.34
C LEU A 65 -6.09 5.16 -4.31
N ARG A 66 -5.42 4.80 -3.22
CA ARG A 66 -4.99 5.75 -2.19
C ARG A 66 -3.61 5.41 -1.70
N LYS A 67 -2.88 6.42 -1.24
CA LYS A 67 -1.67 6.20 -0.45
C LYS A 67 -2.04 5.44 0.83
N CYS A 68 -1.20 4.49 1.23
CA CYS A 68 -1.35 3.83 2.50
C CYS A 68 -0.70 4.71 3.56
N THR A 69 -1.50 5.37 4.39
CA THR A 69 -0.99 5.93 5.64
C THR A 69 -0.55 4.78 6.54
N TYR A 70 0.65 4.89 7.10
CA TYR A 70 1.53 3.82 7.59
C TYR A 70 1.02 2.94 8.75
N LYS A 71 -0.26 3.00 9.10
CA LYS A 71 -0.91 2.23 10.17
C LYS A 71 -1.71 1.07 9.57
N CYS A 72 -1.05 -0.06 9.38
CA CYS A 72 -1.73 -1.30 8.99
C CYS A 72 -2.10 -2.10 10.24
N PHE A 73 -3.23 -2.80 10.24
CA PHE A 73 -3.56 -3.70 11.34
C PHE A 73 -3.26 -5.15 10.92
N LYS A 74 -2.34 -5.81 11.64
CA LYS A 74 -2.12 -7.25 11.52
C LYS A 74 -3.14 -7.96 12.41
N VAL A 75 -3.96 -8.82 11.80
CA VAL A 75 -4.91 -9.66 12.54
C VAL A 75 -4.17 -10.88 13.06
N LYS A 76 -4.11 -11.04 14.38
CA LYS A 76 -3.52 -12.22 15.05
C LYS A 76 -4.47 -13.42 14.95
N PRO A 77 -3.96 -14.66 15.12
CA PRO A 77 -4.80 -15.88 15.07
C PRO A 77 -5.96 -15.90 16.06
N ASP A 78 -5.86 -15.13 17.15
CA ASP A 78 -6.90 -14.93 18.16
C ASP A 78 -7.97 -13.88 17.75
N GLY A 79 -7.86 -13.30 16.55
CA GLY A 79 -8.75 -12.28 16.02
C GLY A 79 -8.44 -10.85 16.49
N SER A 80 -7.46 -10.65 17.38
CA SER A 80 -7.03 -9.32 17.81
C SER A 80 -6.29 -8.58 16.70
N ARG A 81 -6.37 -7.25 16.72
CA ARG A 81 -5.71 -6.37 15.73
C ARG A 81 -4.51 -5.69 16.37
N GLU A 82 -3.33 -5.90 15.79
CA GLU A 82 -2.09 -5.23 16.17
C GLU A 82 -1.78 -4.15 15.15
N GLU A 83 -1.64 -2.91 15.60
CA GLU A 83 -1.19 -1.80 14.76
C GLU A 83 0.29 -2.02 14.41
N VAL A 84 0.55 -2.19 13.12
CA VAL A 84 1.87 -2.31 12.53
C VAL A 84 2.17 -1.01 11.81
N ASP A 85 3.19 -0.33 12.34
CA ASP A 85 3.83 0.76 11.64
C ASP A 85 4.65 0.19 10.47
N LEU A 86 4.15 0.40 9.26
CA LEU A 86 4.79 -0.08 8.03
C LEU A 86 6.16 0.55 7.80
N ARG A 87 6.38 1.79 8.26
CA ARG A 87 7.67 2.48 8.15
C ARG A 87 8.71 1.78 9.01
N LEU A 88 8.31 1.43 10.24
CA LEU A 88 9.15 0.71 11.19
C LEU A 88 9.40 -0.74 10.71
N ALA A 89 8.39 -1.41 10.15
CA ALA A 89 8.54 -2.73 9.54
C ALA A 89 9.47 -2.73 8.31
N LYS A 90 9.39 -1.69 7.47
CA LYS A 90 10.27 -1.51 6.32
C LYS A 90 11.70 -1.22 6.73
N LEU A 91 11.89 -0.33 7.70
CA LEU A 91 13.20 -0.02 8.28
C LEU A 91 13.85 -1.28 8.87
N ARG A 92 13.10 -2.07 9.65
CA ARG A 92 13.55 -3.38 10.14
C ARG A 92 14.01 -4.29 9.00
N LYS A 93 13.20 -4.43 7.96
CA LYS A 93 13.52 -5.28 6.81
C LYS A 93 14.77 -4.82 6.06
N GLN A 94 14.98 -3.51 5.95
CA GLN A 94 16.16 -2.94 5.31
C GLN A 94 17.40 -3.21 6.15
N MET A 95 17.35 -2.97 7.46
CA MET A 95 18.47 -3.26 8.36
C MET A 95 18.81 -4.76 8.41
N GLN A 96 17.81 -5.64 8.32
CA GLN A 96 18.04 -7.09 8.15
C GLN A 96 18.74 -7.41 6.83
N ALA A 97 18.36 -6.76 5.73
CA ALA A 97 19.02 -6.93 4.44
C ALA A 97 20.46 -6.39 4.46
N ASP A 98 20.73 -5.36 5.26
CA ASP A 98 22.05 -4.78 5.50
C ASP A 98 22.90 -5.64 6.47
N GLY A 99 22.36 -6.76 6.96
CA GLY A 99 23.08 -7.77 7.73
C GLY A 99 23.02 -7.61 9.25
N LEU A 100 22.19 -6.68 9.77
CA LEU A 100 22.04 -6.51 11.21
C LEU A 100 21.23 -7.65 11.83
N SER A 101 21.65 -8.08 13.02
CA SER A 101 20.90 -9.02 13.84
C SER A 101 19.61 -8.40 14.39
N ALA A 102 18.64 -9.24 14.76
CA ALA A 102 17.39 -8.77 15.33
C ALA A 102 17.60 -7.93 16.61
N GLU A 103 18.62 -8.26 17.40
CA GLU A 103 18.95 -7.55 18.65
C GLU A 103 19.50 -6.14 18.38
N GLU A 104 20.37 -5.98 17.38
CA GLU A 104 20.92 -4.68 16.96
C GLU A 104 19.82 -3.77 16.40
N ILE A 105 18.91 -4.35 15.62
CA ILE A 105 17.78 -3.63 15.04
C ILE A 105 16.85 -3.12 16.14
N GLU A 106 16.47 -3.97 17.11
CA GLU A 106 15.64 -3.53 18.24
C GLU A 106 16.33 -2.47 19.10
N ALA A 107 17.64 -2.55 19.31
CA ALA A 107 18.41 -1.54 20.04
C ALA A 107 18.40 -0.17 19.33
N ILE A 108 18.56 -0.14 18.01
CA ILE A 108 18.53 1.09 17.20
C ILE A 108 17.12 1.69 17.18
N LEU A 109 16.10 0.87 17.00
CA LEU A 109 14.71 1.32 16.95
C LEU A 109 14.20 1.79 18.32
N SER A 110 14.69 1.23 19.41
CA SER A 110 14.37 1.67 20.76
C SER A 110 15.00 3.02 21.08
N LYS A 111 16.26 3.26 20.66
CA LYS A 111 16.93 4.56 20.82
C LYS A 111 16.29 5.69 20.01
N ALA A 112 15.68 5.38 18.87
CA ALA A 112 15.00 6.38 18.04
C ALA A 112 13.64 6.86 18.60
N LYS A 113 13.16 6.24 19.70
CA LYS A 113 11.91 6.62 20.39
C LYS A 113 12.12 7.50 21.63
N GLU A 114 13.37 7.68 22.07
CA GLU A 114 13.76 8.67 23.09
C GLU A 114 14.01 10.03 22.45
#